data_AF-A0A7Y3H6S9-F1
#
_entry.id   AF-A0A7Y3H6S9-F1
#
_cell.length_a   1.000
_cell.length_b   1.000
_cell.length_c   1.000
_cell.angle_alpha   90.00
_cell.angle_beta   90.00
_cell.angle_gamma   90.00
#
_symmetry.space_group_name_H-M   'P 1'
#
loop_
_entity.id
_entity.type
_entity.pdbx_description
1 polymer ?
#
loop_
_entity_poly.entity_id
_entity_poly.type
_entity_poly.pdbx_seq_one_letter_code
_entity_poly.pdbx_strand_id
1 'polypeptide(L)'
;MKAIKFTYGLLFILVFWLLMPTDNPLDNKLHSFVLFDKNDELLGARIASDEQWRFPMLDTIPAKFEKAILTFEDKSFYDHI
;
A
#
# COMPACT_ATOMS: atom_id res chain seq x y z
N MET A 1 11.63 37.62 -24.02
CA MET A 1 12.48 36.83 -23.11
C MET A 1 11.76 36.24 -21.90
N LYS A 2 10.93 36.97 -21.14
CA LYS A 2 10.22 36.42 -19.95
C LYS A 2 9.20 35.32 -20.30
N ALA A 3 8.40 35.51 -21.35
CA ALA A 3 7.40 34.52 -21.81
C ALA A 3 8.06 33.20 -22.23
N ILE A 4 9.17 33.25 -22.97
CA ILE A 4 9.93 32.07 -23.40
C ILE A 4 10.44 31.26 -22.20
N LYS A 5 11.00 31.93 -21.18
CA LYS A 5 11.44 31.27 -19.94
C LYS A 5 10.28 30.63 -19.17
N PHE A 6 9.12 31.26 -19.17
CA PHE A 6 7.90 30.72 -18.56
C PHE A 6 7.41 29.47 -19.31
N THR A 7 7.41 29.49 -20.64
CA THR A 7 7.04 28.33 -21.47
C THR A 7 7.96 27.14 -21.23
N TYR A 8 9.28 27.36 -21.12
CA TYR A 8 10.22 26.28 -20.79
C TYR A 8 10.02 25.73 -19.37
N GLY A 9 9.70 26.57 -18.39
CA GLY A 9 9.36 26.11 -17.04
C GLY A 9 8.10 25.24 -17.02
N LEU A 10 7.07 25.63 -17.77
CA LEU A 10 5.82 24.88 -17.88
C LEU A 10 6.02 23.54 -18.61
N LEU A 11 6.82 23.55 -19.68
CA LEU A 11 7.21 22.34 -20.40
C LEU A 11 8.01 21.38 -19.51
N PHE A 12 8.93 21.91 -18.71
CA PHE A 12 9.71 21.11 -17.77
C PHE A 12 8.82 20.42 -16.72
N ILE A 13 7.86 21.15 -16.14
CA ILE A 13 6.91 20.59 -15.17
C ILE A 13 6.07 19.49 -15.83
N LEU A 14 5.58 19.72 -17.04
CA LEU A 14 4.79 18.73 -17.78
C LEU A 14 5.60 17.46 -18.06
N VAL A 15 6.82 17.61 -18.58
CA VAL A 15 7.71 16.47 -18.85
C VAL A 15 8.05 15.73 -17.57
N PHE A 16 8.34 16.45 -16.48
CA PHE A 16 8.60 15.84 -15.18
C PHE A 16 7.39 15.04 -14.67
N TRP A 17 6.18 15.60 -14.78
CA TRP A 17 4.95 14.92 -14.38
C TRP A 17 4.67 13.67 -15.20
N LEU A 18 4.90 13.72 -16.52
CA LEU A 18 4.74 12.57 -17.42
C LEU A 18 5.78 11.47 -17.20
N LEU A 19 6.95 11.80 -16.63
CA LEU A 19 8.00 10.84 -16.28
C LEU A 19 7.82 10.24 -14.89
N MET A 20 6.84 10.71 -14.09
CA MET A 20 6.58 10.10 -12.79
C MET A 20 6.06 8.67 -12.99
N PRO A 21 6.61 7.67 -12.29
CA PRO A 21 6.10 6.31 -12.35
C PRO A 21 4.62 6.28 -11.96
N THR A 22 3.78 5.78 -12.86
CA THR A 22 2.34 5.60 -12.60
C THR A 22 2.05 4.33 -11.82
N ASP A 23 3.00 3.39 -11.84
CA ASP A 23 2.83 2.08 -11.24
C ASP A 23 3.13 2.17 -9.75
N ASN A 24 2.17 1.74 -8.93
CA ASN A 24 2.40 1.60 -7.50
C ASN A 24 3.30 0.38 -7.28
N PRO A 25 4.54 0.54 -6.78
CA PRO A 25 5.44 -0.59 -6.53
C PRO A 25 4.89 -1.56 -5.46
N LEU A 26 3.83 -1.18 -4.73
CA LEU A 26 3.12 -2.06 -3.81
C LEU A 26 2.23 -3.09 -4.53
N ASP A 27 1.74 -2.79 -5.73
CA ASP A 27 0.79 -3.65 -6.46
C ASP A 27 1.48 -4.85 -7.13
N ASN A 28 2.80 -4.75 -7.34
CA ASN A 28 3.61 -5.80 -7.95
C ASN A 28 4.32 -6.69 -6.90
N LYS A 29 3.92 -6.61 -5.62
CA LYS A 29 4.57 -7.34 -4.53
C LYS A 29 4.13 -8.80 -4.47
N LEU A 30 5.11 -9.65 -4.17
CA LEU A 30 4.89 -11.06 -3.89
C LEU A 30 4.07 -11.21 -2.60
N HIS A 31 2.96 -11.95 -2.70
CA HIS A 31 2.09 -12.24 -1.56
C HIS A 31 2.45 -13.57 -0.89
N SER A 32 2.19 -13.60 0.40
CA SER A 32 2.09 -14.82 1.21
C SER A 32 0.76 -15.51 0.91
N PHE A 33 0.77 -16.84 0.89
CA PHE A 33 -0.41 -17.65 0.62
C PHE A 33 -0.82 -18.41 1.88
N VAL A 34 -2.12 -18.48 2.13
CA VAL A 34 -2.71 -19.24 3.23
C VAL A 34 -3.52 -20.38 2.62
N LEU A 35 -3.30 -21.59 3.12
CA LEU A 35 -3.99 -22.79 2.68
C LEU A 35 -5.02 -23.18 3.74
N PHE A 36 -6.26 -23.33 3.30
CA PHE A 36 -7.37 -23.81 4.11
C PHE A 36 -7.83 -25.17 3.62
N ASP A 37 -8.42 -25.96 4.52
CA ASP A 37 -9.11 -27.20 4.18
C ASP A 37 -10.54 -26.91 3.67
N LYS A 38 -11.30 -27.96 3.37
CA LYS A 38 -12.69 -27.83 2.89
C LYS A 38 -13.68 -27.31 3.94
N ASN A 39 -13.28 -27.22 5.20
CA ASN A 39 -14.07 -26.73 6.32
C ASN A 39 -13.57 -25.36 6.80
N ASP A 40 -12.76 -24.65 5.99
CA ASP A 40 -12.12 -23.37 6.30
C ASP A 40 -11.12 -23.42 7.49
N GLU A 41 -10.61 -24.61 7.83
CA GLU A 41 -9.56 -24.77 8.84
C GLU A 41 -8.17 -24.49 8.24
N LEU A 42 -7.35 -23.72 8.96
CA LEU A 42 -6.00 -23.38 8.53
C LEU A 42 -5.11 -24.62 8.46
N LEU A 43 -4.64 -24.97 7.25
CA LEU A 43 -3.67 -26.05 7.04
C LEU A 43 -2.22 -25.54 7.05
N GLY A 44 -2.00 -24.30 6.61
CA GLY A 44 -0.66 -23.71 6.62
C GLY A 44 -0.59 -22.36 5.94
N ALA A 45 0.56 -21.69 6.05
CA ALA A 45 0.84 -20.44 5.38
C ALA A 45 2.28 -20.43 4.85
N ARG A 46 2.49 -19.79 3.69
CA ARG A 46 3.79 -19.66 3.04
C ARG A 46 4.17 -18.18 2.93
N ILE A 47 5.37 -17.87 3.39
CA ILE A 47 5.97 -16.54 3.28
C ILE A 47 6.21 -16.17 1.81
N ALA A 48 6.15 -14.87 1.48
CA ALA A 48 6.47 -14.41 0.13
C ALA A 48 7.93 -14.75 -0.23
N SER A 49 8.25 -14.81 -1.53
CA SER A 49 9.60 -15.25 -1.96
C SER A 49 10.72 -14.27 -1.61
N ASP A 50 10.39 -13.07 -1.14
CA ASP A 50 11.33 -12.11 -0.56
C ASP A 50 11.34 -12.15 0.98
N GLU A 51 10.89 -13.27 1.56
CA GLU A 51 10.95 -13.57 2.99
C GLU A 51 10.16 -12.58 3.88
N GLN A 52 9.12 -11.96 3.32
CA GLN A 52 8.21 -11.09 4.06
C GLN A 52 6.81 -11.68 4.16
N TRP A 53 6.17 -11.45 5.32
CA TRP A 53 4.74 -11.72 5.48
C TRP A 53 3.96 -10.58 4.84
N ARG A 54 3.31 -10.87 3.71
CA ARG A 54 2.46 -9.91 2.99
C ARG A 54 1.19 -10.58 2.53
N PHE A 55 0.10 -10.31 3.21
CA PHE A 55 -1.21 -10.80 2.81
C PHE A 55 -1.82 -9.85 1.76
N PRO A 56 -2.70 -10.35 0.89
CA PRO A 56 -3.48 -9.49 0.01
C PRO A 56 -4.34 -8.51 0.84
N MET A 57 -4.80 -7.44 0.20
CA MET A 57 -5.71 -6.48 0.83
C MET A 57 -6.97 -7.21 1.32
N LEU A 58 -7.35 -6.95 2.58
CA LEU A 58 -8.56 -7.48 3.19
C LEU A 58 -9.72 -6.51 2.96
N ASP A 59 -10.91 -7.03 2.72
CA ASP A 59 -12.11 -6.22 2.55
C ASP A 59 -12.58 -5.56 3.86
N THR A 60 -12.26 -6.18 5.00
CA THR A 60 -12.69 -5.72 6.32
C THR A 60 -11.63 -5.96 7.39
N ILE A 61 -11.63 -5.10 8.42
CA ILE A 61 -10.71 -5.19 9.55
C ILE A 61 -11.45 -5.79 10.75
N PRO A 62 -10.90 -6.81 11.43
CA PRO A 62 -11.52 -7.34 12.65
C PRO A 62 -11.56 -6.29 13.77
N ALA A 63 -12.72 -6.10 14.41
CA ALA A 63 -12.92 -5.08 15.45
C ALA A 63 -11.93 -5.18 16.64
N LYS A 64 -11.51 -6.41 17.00
CA LYS A 64 -10.49 -6.62 18.04
C LYS A 64 -9.11 -6.10 17.61
N PHE A 65 -8.77 -6.29 16.34
CA PHE A 65 -7.49 -5.85 15.78
C PHE A 65 -7.46 -4.32 15.71
N GLU A 66 -8.49 -3.70 15.15
CA GLU A 66 -8.66 -2.24 15.13
C GLU A 66 -8.50 -1.65 16.54
N LYS A 67 -9.26 -2.18 17.51
CA LYS A 67 -9.19 -1.72 18.91
C LYS A 67 -7.79 -1.86 19.49
N ALA A 68 -7.09 -2.96 19.23
CA ALA A 68 -5.74 -3.17 19.73
C ALA A 68 -4.75 -2.15 19.14
N ILE A 69 -4.78 -1.97 17.81
CA ILE A 69 -3.90 -1.02 17.11
C ILE A 69 -4.14 0.40 17.60
N LEU A 70 -5.41 0.85 17.67
CA LEU A 70 -5.72 2.17 18.20
C LEU A 70 -5.28 2.31 19.66
N THR A 71 -5.46 1.28 20.49
CA THR A 71 -5.12 1.40 21.91
C THR A 71 -3.60 1.48 22.14
N PHE A 72 -2.81 0.73 21.39
CA PHE A 72 -1.39 0.50 21.69
C PHE A 72 -0.42 1.19 20.74
N GLU A 73 -0.79 1.43 19.48
CA GLU A 73 0.08 2.07 18.49
C GLU A 73 -0.26 3.57 18.38
N ASP A 74 -1.52 3.91 18.10
CA ASP A 74 -1.97 5.28 17.92
C ASP A 74 -3.43 5.49 18.32
N LYS A 75 -3.63 6.01 19.53
CA LYS A 75 -4.97 6.26 20.10
C LYS A 75 -5.72 7.39 19.43
N SER A 76 -5.00 8.34 18.86
CA SER A 76 -5.58 9.51 18.22
C SER A 76 -5.58 9.39 16.70
N PHE A 77 -5.42 8.17 16.16
CA PHE A 77 -5.36 7.92 14.73
C PHE A 77 -6.48 8.63 13.96
N TYR A 78 -7.73 8.56 14.45
CA TYR A 78 -8.88 9.20 13.81
C TYR A 78 -9.00 10.71 14.03
N ASP A 79 -8.21 11.28 14.93
CA ASP A 79 -8.19 12.71 15.24
C ASP A 79 -7.15 13.48 14.39
N HIS A 80 -6.38 12.79 13.54
CA HIS A 80 -5.45 13.43 12.60
C HIS A 80 -6.20 14.10 11.45
N ILE A 81 -5.77 15.32 11.09
CA ILE A 81 -6.35 16.18 10.02
C ILE A 81 -5.50 16.08 8.76
#